data_AF-A0A956JG21-F1
#
_entry.id   AF-A0A956JG21-F1
#
_cell.length_a   1.000
_cell.length_b   1.000
_cell.length_c   1.000
_cell.angle_alpha   90.00
_cell.angle_beta   90.00
_cell.angle_gamma   90.00
#
_symmetry.space_group_name_H-M   'P 1'
#
loop_
_entity.id
_entity.type
_entity.pdbx_description
1 polymer ?
#
loop_
_entity_poly.entity_id
_entity_poly.type
_entity_poly.pdbx_seq_one_letter_code
_entity_poly.pdbx_strand_id
1 'polypeptide(L)'
;MFAGALALALAPGCDGGDGDDGTSTSATGAPENPDPHVRFSGPVDLLDLCGVIGATNVYVRAERVGCIGSPPAPCTLPSMPTPIVGETAGCPSAATAKRMTVDVEAPGKYQVAAVTITESGTQELCYGVAGESVVEVSAAAIEAREEIAAEPLVGPCPEP
;
A
#
# COMPACT_ATOMS: atom_id res chain seq x y z
N MET A 1 -5.66 57.89 25.40
CA MET A 1 -4.45 58.58 25.90
C MET A 1 -3.28 57.64 25.67
N PHE A 2 -2.25 58.14 24.99
CA PHE A 2 -1.00 57.44 24.66
C PHE A 2 -0.03 57.44 25.85
N ALA A 3 0.66 56.33 26.08
CA ALA A 3 2.04 56.19 26.60
C ALA A 3 2.33 54.67 26.67
N GLY A 4 3.34 54.06 26.05
CA GLY A 4 4.62 54.56 25.57
C GLY A 4 5.72 54.19 26.56
N ALA A 5 6.46 53.10 26.32
CA ALA A 5 7.86 52.93 26.76
C ALA A 5 8.54 51.77 26.02
N LEU A 6 9.66 52.12 25.40
CA LEU A 6 10.58 51.35 24.57
C LEU A 6 11.95 51.43 25.26
N ALA A 7 12.66 50.32 25.49
CA ALA A 7 14.12 50.25 25.68
C ALA A 7 14.54 48.76 25.84
N LEU A 8 15.20 48.07 24.90
CA LEU A 8 16.60 48.13 24.38
C LEU A 8 17.71 47.81 25.40
N ALA A 9 18.41 46.67 25.19
CA ALA A 9 19.89 46.46 25.26
C ALA A 9 20.20 44.93 25.39
N LEU A 10 20.68 44.25 24.33
CA LEU A 10 22.08 44.05 23.87
C LEU A 10 22.79 42.80 24.46
N ALA A 11 23.16 41.88 23.54
CA ALA A 11 23.87 40.59 23.66
C ALA A 11 25.36 40.75 24.15
N PRO A 12 26.25 39.73 24.33
CA PRO A 12 26.39 38.44 23.59
C PRO A 12 26.83 37.19 24.40
N GLY A 13 26.80 36.00 23.79
CA GLY A 13 27.47 34.81 24.30
C GLY A 13 27.33 33.60 23.38
N CYS A 14 28.32 33.39 22.50
CA CYS A 14 28.52 32.14 21.76
C CYS A 14 28.87 30.99 22.71
N ASP A 15 28.26 29.83 22.48
CA ASP A 15 28.85 28.48 22.61
C ASP A 15 27.89 27.58 21.78
N GLY A 16 28.27 26.96 20.67
CA GLY A 16 29.34 25.98 20.55
C GLY A 16 28.72 24.58 20.67
N GLY A 17 28.34 23.97 19.55
CA GLY A 17 27.82 22.59 19.49
C GLY A 17 26.95 22.38 18.25
N ASP A 18 27.55 22.08 17.09
CA ASP A 18 27.85 20.74 16.58
C ASP A 18 26.63 20.01 16.02
N GLY A 19 26.57 20.00 14.68
CA GLY A 19 26.00 18.91 13.88
C GLY A 19 24.55 18.56 14.11
N ASP A 20 23.62 19.35 13.58
CA ASP A 20 22.35 18.78 13.12
C ASP A 20 22.59 18.27 11.69
N ASP A 21 23.17 17.07 11.60
CA ASP A 21 23.21 16.31 10.36
C ASP A 21 21.76 16.08 9.95
N GLY A 22 21.36 16.86 8.95
CA GLY A 22 20.08 16.76 8.28
C GLY A 22 19.87 15.33 7.80
N THR A 23 19.22 14.52 8.63
CA THR A 23 18.52 13.35 8.15
C THR A 23 17.16 13.84 7.67
N SER A 24 17.18 14.49 6.50
CA SER A 24 16.07 14.39 5.58
C SER A 24 15.85 12.91 5.38
N THR A 25 14.90 12.34 6.12
CA THR A 25 14.32 11.06 5.76
C THR A 25 13.66 11.32 4.43
N SER A 26 14.40 11.11 3.34
CA SER A 26 13.84 10.96 2.01
C SER A 26 12.97 9.72 2.08
N ALA A 27 11.74 9.89 2.57
CA ALA A 27 10.66 8.99 2.25
C ALA A 27 10.61 9.02 0.72
N THR A 28 11.23 8.01 0.10
CA THR A 28 11.01 7.71 -1.30
C THR A 28 9.61 7.12 -1.33
N GLY A 29 8.61 7.99 -1.15
CA GLY A 29 7.23 7.65 -1.38
C GLY A 29 7.13 7.24 -2.84
N ALA A 30 6.43 6.13 -3.09
CA ALA A 30 6.03 5.79 -4.44
C ALA A 30 5.41 7.03 -5.11
N PRO A 31 5.60 7.25 -6.43
CA PRO A 31 4.93 8.33 -7.12
C PRO A 31 3.43 8.25 -6.84
N GLU A 32 2.85 9.34 -6.33
CA GLU A 32 1.41 9.38 -6.07
C GLU A 32 0.67 9.23 -7.41
N ASN A 33 -0.21 8.23 -7.52
CA ASN A 33 -1.07 8.09 -8.68
C ASN A 33 -2.02 9.30 -8.74
N PRO A 34 -1.93 10.16 -9.76
CA PRO A 34 -2.72 11.38 -9.83
C PRO A 34 -4.21 11.10 -10.08
N ASP A 35 -4.55 9.96 -10.69
CA ASP A 35 -5.92 9.57 -10.97
C ASP A 35 -6.66 9.16 -9.69
N PRO A 36 -8.00 9.34 -9.61
CA PRO A 36 -8.79 8.84 -8.49
C PRO A 36 -8.65 7.32 -8.35
N HIS A 37 -8.32 6.85 -7.15
CA HIS A 37 -8.09 5.44 -6.86
C HIS A 37 -8.40 5.12 -5.41
N VAL A 38 -8.75 3.87 -5.12
CA VAL A 38 -8.67 3.33 -3.76
C VAL A 38 -7.32 2.68 -3.57
N ARG A 39 -6.67 2.93 -2.44
CA ARG A 39 -5.39 2.34 -2.07
C ARG A 39 -5.60 1.21 -1.07
N PHE A 40 -5.28 -0.02 -1.46
CA PHE A 40 -5.11 -1.10 -0.51
C PHE A 40 -3.71 -1.01 0.11
N SER A 41 -3.63 -1.15 1.43
CA SER A 41 -2.39 -1.01 2.19
C SER A 41 -2.33 -2.08 3.27
N GLY A 42 -1.26 -2.88 3.29
CA GLY A 42 -1.15 -3.99 4.24
C GLY A 42 0.30 -4.28 4.66
N PRO A 43 0.52 -4.82 5.87
CA PRO A 43 1.84 -5.26 6.30
C PRO A 43 2.21 -6.57 5.58
N VAL A 44 3.34 -6.57 4.88
CA VAL A 44 3.92 -7.75 4.24
C VAL A 44 5.14 -8.20 5.04
N ASP A 45 5.11 -9.44 5.54
CA ASP A 45 6.26 -10.08 6.17
C ASP A 45 7.24 -10.54 5.10
N LEU A 46 8.27 -9.74 4.86
CA LEU A 46 9.28 -10.01 3.86
C LEU A 46 10.28 -11.08 4.33
N LEU A 47 10.41 -11.31 5.65
CA LEU A 47 11.25 -12.37 6.17
C LEU A 47 10.66 -13.74 5.82
N ASP A 48 9.36 -13.90 6.02
CA ASP A 48 8.64 -15.13 5.67
C ASP A 48 8.60 -15.34 4.14
N LEU A 49 8.15 -14.33 3.39
CA LEU A 49 7.96 -14.46 1.94
C LEU A 49 9.28 -14.54 1.15
N CYS A 50 10.32 -13.77 1.51
CA CYS A 50 11.64 -13.93 0.89
C CYS A 50 12.44 -15.12 1.46
N GLY A 51 11.98 -15.75 2.55
CA GLY A 51 12.62 -16.93 3.14
C GLY A 51 12.45 -18.20 2.30
N VAL A 52 11.58 -18.15 1.27
CA VAL A 52 11.31 -19.26 0.36
C VAL A 52 12.49 -19.47 -0.60
N ILE A 53 12.85 -20.73 -0.83
CA ILE A 53 13.97 -21.10 -1.72
C ILE A 53 13.71 -20.57 -3.14
N GLY A 54 14.66 -19.82 -3.67
CA GLY A 54 14.59 -19.26 -5.01
C GLY A 54 13.66 -18.04 -5.13
N ALA A 55 13.19 -17.45 -4.02
CA ALA A 55 12.43 -16.20 -4.04
C ALA A 55 13.27 -15.06 -4.64
N THR A 56 12.72 -14.37 -5.63
CA THR A 56 13.37 -13.25 -6.32
C THR A 56 12.72 -11.91 -6.01
N ASN A 57 11.39 -11.89 -5.95
CA ASN A 57 10.61 -10.68 -5.68
C ASN A 57 9.30 -11.03 -4.98
N VAL A 58 8.80 -10.09 -4.17
CA VAL A 58 7.46 -10.07 -3.62
C VAL A 58 6.75 -8.84 -4.16
N TYR A 59 5.55 -8.99 -4.72
CA TYR A 59 4.72 -7.86 -5.14
C TYR A 59 3.31 -8.01 -4.61
N VAL A 60 2.60 -6.89 -4.42
CA VAL A 60 1.17 -6.91 -4.11
C VAL A 60 0.36 -6.81 -5.40
N ARG A 61 -0.71 -7.59 -5.50
CA ARG A 61 -1.63 -7.61 -6.63
C ARG A 61 -3.06 -7.41 -6.13
N ALA A 62 -3.86 -6.68 -6.90
CA ALA A 62 -5.30 -6.65 -6.79
C ALA A 62 -5.92 -7.25 -8.06
N GLU A 63 -6.90 -8.14 -7.88
CA GLU A 63 -7.63 -8.78 -8.96
C GLU A 63 -9.12 -8.50 -8.82
N ARG A 64 -9.76 -8.08 -9.92
CA ARG A 64 -11.20 -7.81 -9.92
C ARG A 64 -11.96 -9.10 -10.15
N VAL A 65 -12.59 -9.60 -9.10
CA VAL A 65 -13.34 -10.87 -9.07
C VAL A 65 -14.86 -10.66 -9.18
N GLY A 66 -15.33 -9.41 -9.13
CA GLY A 66 -16.75 -9.09 -9.26
C GLY A 66 -17.04 -7.64 -9.59
N CYS A 67 -18.32 -7.32 -9.78
CA CYS A 67 -18.81 -5.94 -9.88
C CYS A 67 -19.71 -5.59 -8.69
N ILE A 68 -19.90 -4.28 -8.52
CA ILE A 68 -20.84 -3.72 -7.56
C ILE A 68 -22.19 -3.55 -8.25
N GLY A 69 -23.24 -4.08 -7.63
CA GLY A 69 -24.61 -4.01 -8.11
C GLY A 69 -25.30 -5.38 -8.12
N SER A 70 -26.57 -5.39 -7.68
CA SER A 70 -27.45 -6.54 -7.91
C SER A 70 -27.90 -6.57 -9.38
N PRO A 71 -28.24 -7.75 -9.95
CA PRO A 71 -28.77 -7.87 -11.30
C PRO A 71 -29.92 -6.88 -11.59
N PRO A 72 -30.13 -6.42 -12.85
CA PRO A 72 -29.93 -7.22 -14.07
C PRO A 72 -29.07 -6.54 -15.15
N ALA A 73 -27.82 -6.99 -15.27
CA ALA A 73 -27.07 -7.17 -16.52
C ALA A 73 -25.80 -7.94 -16.14
N PRO A 74 -25.28 -8.86 -16.96
CA PRO A 74 -24.02 -9.49 -16.64
C PRO A 74 -22.97 -8.39 -16.51
N CYS A 75 -22.44 -8.27 -15.31
CA CYS A 75 -21.10 -7.75 -15.09
C CYS A 75 -20.18 -8.71 -15.86
N THR A 76 -20.03 -8.47 -17.17
CA THR A 76 -19.15 -9.28 -18.00
C THR A 76 -17.74 -8.87 -17.63
N LEU A 77 -17.21 -9.49 -16.58
CA LEU A 77 -15.78 -9.50 -16.39
C LEU A 77 -15.17 -10.18 -17.61
N PRO A 78 -14.03 -9.68 -18.12
CA PRO A 78 -13.25 -10.47 -19.07
C PRO A 78 -12.97 -11.83 -18.44
N SER A 79 -12.95 -12.88 -19.27
CA SER A 79 -12.68 -14.26 -18.83
C SER A 79 -11.34 -14.43 -18.11
N MET A 80 -10.42 -13.48 -18.29
CA MET A 80 -9.21 -13.31 -17.50
C MET A 80 -9.01 -11.81 -17.24
N PRO A 81 -9.43 -11.26 -16.09
CA PRO A 81 -9.14 -9.88 -15.74
C PRO A 81 -7.63 -9.70 -15.58
N THR A 82 -7.09 -8.65 -16.18
CA THR A 82 -5.68 -8.29 -15.99
C THR A 82 -5.47 -7.90 -14.53
N PRO A 83 -4.56 -8.56 -13.80
CA PRO A 83 -4.27 -8.19 -12.43
C PRO A 83 -3.61 -6.81 -12.39
N ILE A 84 -3.95 -6.05 -11.35
CA ILE A 84 -3.34 -4.76 -11.07
C ILE A 84 -2.16 -5.01 -10.14
N VAL A 85 -0.97 -4.64 -10.57
CA VAL A 85 0.27 -4.85 -9.80
C VAL A 85 0.61 -3.55 -9.07
N GLY A 86 0.76 -3.63 -7.75
CA GLY A 86 1.18 -2.52 -6.91
C GLY A 86 2.68 -2.53 -6.64
N GLU A 87 3.04 -2.17 -5.41
CA GLU A 87 4.43 -2.16 -4.98
C GLU A 87 5.11 -3.52 -5.08
N THR A 88 6.42 -3.49 -5.30
CA THR A 88 7.30 -4.66 -5.34
C THR A 88 8.47 -4.47 -4.37
N ALA A 89 8.94 -5.56 -3.80
CA ALA A 89 10.15 -5.67 -2.99
C ALA A 89 11.03 -6.79 -3.54
N GLY A 90 12.33 -6.54 -3.66
CA GLY A 90 13.29 -7.55 -4.10
C GLY A 90 13.72 -8.48 -2.96
N CYS A 91 14.01 -9.74 -3.29
CA CYS A 91 14.58 -10.73 -2.38
C CYS A 91 16.07 -11.00 -2.72
N PRO A 92 16.95 -11.22 -1.72
CA PRO A 92 16.67 -11.12 -0.29
C PRO A 92 16.47 -9.67 0.16
N SER A 93 15.54 -9.46 1.08
CA SER A 93 15.28 -8.14 1.69
C SER A 93 16.01 -8.02 3.02
N ALA A 94 16.61 -6.85 3.29
CA ALA A 94 17.13 -6.53 4.62
C ALA A 94 16.02 -6.11 5.61
N ALA A 95 14.85 -5.70 5.09
CA ALA A 95 13.67 -5.39 5.90
C ALA A 95 12.91 -6.68 6.23
N THR A 96 12.49 -6.83 7.49
CA THR A 96 11.68 -7.95 7.97
C THR A 96 10.21 -7.81 7.60
N ALA A 97 9.69 -6.58 7.62
CA ALA A 97 8.33 -6.28 7.19
C ALA A 97 8.32 -4.95 6.44
N LYS A 98 7.42 -4.84 5.46
CA LYS A 98 7.17 -3.60 4.72
C LYS A 98 5.66 -3.44 4.56
N ARG A 99 5.15 -2.22 4.77
CA ARG A 99 3.80 -1.88 4.32
C ARG A 99 3.83 -1.70 2.82
N MET A 100 3.07 -2.51 2.09
CA MET A 100 3.02 -2.48 0.63
C MET A 100 1.62 -2.09 0.16
N THR A 101 1.55 -1.36 -0.95
CA THR A 101 0.29 -0.80 -1.45
C THR A 101 -0.02 -1.20 -2.89
N VAL A 102 -1.32 -1.30 -3.21
CA VAL A 102 -1.82 -1.43 -4.58
C VAL A 102 -3.02 -0.51 -4.79
N ASP A 103 -3.01 0.24 -5.88
CA ASP A 103 -4.03 1.23 -6.21
C ASP A 103 -5.02 0.64 -7.22
N VAL A 104 -6.32 0.80 -6.98
CA VAL A 104 -7.39 0.36 -7.89
C VAL A 104 -8.26 1.55 -8.32
N GLU A 105 -8.48 1.67 -9.62
CA GLU A 105 -9.08 2.88 -10.23
C GLU A 105 -10.54 2.67 -10.66
N ALA A 106 -11.06 1.45 -10.54
CA ALA A 106 -12.40 1.11 -11.01
C ALA A 106 -13.24 0.48 -9.90
N PRO A 107 -14.56 0.74 -9.85
CA PRO A 107 -15.40 0.14 -8.83
C PRO A 107 -15.62 -1.34 -9.12
N GLY A 108 -15.63 -2.17 -8.08
CA GLY A 108 -15.71 -3.62 -8.23
C GLY A 108 -15.56 -4.38 -6.93
N LYS A 109 -15.53 -5.71 -7.03
CA LYS A 109 -15.12 -6.58 -5.92
C LYS A 109 -13.71 -7.06 -6.22
N TYR A 110 -12.82 -6.88 -5.27
CA TYR A 110 -11.39 -7.12 -5.43
C TYR A 110 -10.88 -8.13 -4.43
N GLN A 111 -10.00 -9.01 -4.91
CA GLN A 111 -9.16 -9.86 -4.08
C GLN A 111 -7.74 -9.31 -4.11
N VAL A 112 -7.07 -9.24 -2.96
CA VAL A 112 -5.72 -8.70 -2.83
C VAL A 112 -4.79 -9.79 -2.31
N ALA A 113 -3.60 -9.91 -2.91
CA ALA A 113 -2.60 -10.88 -2.51
C ALA A 113 -1.19 -10.29 -2.54
N ALA A 114 -0.33 -10.74 -1.63
CA ALA A 114 1.11 -10.65 -1.81
C ALA A 114 1.58 -11.91 -2.56
N VAL A 115 2.26 -11.71 -3.67
CA VAL A 115 2.73 -12.78 -4.55
C VAL A 115 4.25 -12.80 -4.53
N THR A 116 4.81 -13.96 -4.22
CA THR A 116 6.25 -14.24 -4.25
C THR A 116 6.59 -14.98 -5.53
N ILE A 117 7.55 -14.46 -6.29
CA ILE A 117 8.09 -15.12 -7.48
C ILE A 117 9.27 -15.99 -7.06
N THR A 118 9.16 -17.29 -7.36
CA THR A 118 10.22 -18.29 -7.14
C THR A 118 10.65 -18.92 -8.46
N GLU A 119 11.75 -19.66 -8.46
CA GLU A 119 12.18 -20.46 -9.62
C GLU A 119 11.17 -21.55 -10.02
N SER A 120 10.34 -22.00 -9.08
CA SER A 120 9.34 -23.07 -9.30
C SER A 120 7.94 -22.54 -9.65
N GLY A 121 7.74 -21.22 -9.67
CA GLY A 121 6.44 -20.58 -9.90
C GLY A 121 6.14 -19.49 -8.87
N THR A 122 4.86 -19.24 -8.63
CA THR A 122 4.39 -18.19 -7.70
C THR A 122 3.79 -18.78 -6.44
N GLN A 123 4.04 -18.14 -5.29
CA GLN A 123 3.33 -18.40 -4.03
C GLN A 123 2.53 -17.17 -3.64
N GLU A 124 1.34 -17.36 -3.08
CA GLU A 124 0.42 -16.28 -2.76
C GLU A 124 0.00 -16.30 -1.30
N LEU A 125 -0.03 -15.12 -0.69
CA LEU A 125 -0.61 -14.86 0.62
C LEU A 125 -1.78 -13.90 0.45
N CYS A 126 -2.98 -14.31 0.85
CA CYS A 126 -4.18 -13.51 0.67
C CYS A 126 -4.30 -12.40 1.71
N TYR A 127 -4.91 -11.28 1.33
CA TYR A 127 -5.21 -10.16 2.21
C TYR A 127 -6.71 -9.89 2.20
N GLY A 128 -7.23 -9.46 3.35
CA GLY A 128 -8.64 -9.19 3.55
C GLY A 128 -8.92 -8.07 4.53
N VAL A 129 -10.19 -7.68 4.59
CA VAL A 129 -10.71 -6.66 5.52
C VAL A 129 -11.74 -7.33 6.40
N ALA A 130 -11.61 -7.18 7.72
CA ALA A 130 -12.51 -7.83 8.69
C ALA A 130 -12.62 -9.37 8.50
N GLY A 131 -11.57 -10.00 7.99
CA GLY A 131 -11.54 -11.44 7.70
C GLY A 131 -12.13 -11.87 6.35
N GLU A 132 -12.64 -10.93 5.54
CA GLU A 132 -13.16 -11.22 4.20
C GLU A 132 -12.08 -11.04 3.13
N SER A 133 -11.89 -12.07 2.29
CA SER A 133 -10.89 -12.06 1.20
C SER A 133 -11.32 -11.27 -0.05
N VAL A 134 -12.58 -10.86 -0.11
CA VAL A 134 -13.12 -10.09 -1.24
C VAL A 134 -13.66 -8.78 -0.70
N VAL A 135 -13.05 -7.68 -1.14
CA VAL A 135 -13.38 -6.32 -0.68
C VAL A 135 -14.17 -5.59 -1.76
N GLU A 136 -15.27 -4.98 -1.36
CA GLU A 136 -16.08 -4.15 -2.25
C GLU A 136 -15.52 -2.71 -2.31
N VAL A 137 -15.20 -2.24 -3.52
CA VAL A 137 -14.65 -0.91 -3.79
C VAL A 137 -15.65 -0.07 -4.55
N SER A 138 -16.36 0.82 -3.86
CA SER A 138 -17.39 1.67 -4.48
C SER A 138 -16.81 2.81 -5.31
N ALA A 139 -17.61 3.36 -6.24
CA ALA A 139 -17.22 4.56 -6.97
C ALA A 139 -17.00 5.75 -6.03
N ALA A 140 -17.76 5.84 -4.95
CA ALA A 140 -17.59 6.88 -3.94
C ALA A 140 -16.24 6.75 -3.21
N ALA A 141 -15.79 5.53 -2.92
CA ALA A 141 -14.49 5.27 -2.31
C ALA A 141 -13.32 5.71 -3.22
N ILE A 142 -13.46 5.48 -4.52
CA ILE A 142 -12.47 5.89 -5.54
C ILE A 142 -12.36 7.42 -5.62
N GLU A 143 -13.48 8.11 -5.72
CA GLU A 143 -13.51 9.58 -5.75
C GLU A 143 -12.97 10.19 -4.44
N ALA A 144 -13.22 9.52 -3.31
CA ALA A 144 -12.73 9.93 -2.00
C ALA A 144 -11.24 9.61 -1.77
N ARG A 145 -10.60 8.86 -2.67
CA ARG A 145 -9.23 8.34 -2.52
C ARG A 145 -9.06 7.56 -1.22
N GLU A 146 -10.01 6.68 -0.93
CA GLU A 146 -10.03 5.91 0.30
C GLU A 146 -8.82 4.99 0.42
N GLU A 147 -8.19 4.96 1.61
CA GLU A 147 -7.19 3.97 1.95
C GLU A 147 -7.83 2.83 2.75
N ILE A 148 -7.74 1.62 2.21
CA ILE A 148 -8.25 0.39 2.83
C ILE A 148 -7.08 -0.37 3.44
N ALA A 149 -7.04 -0.43 4.76
CA ALA A 149 -6.10 -1.27 5.48
C ALA A 149 -6.50 -2.75 5.36
N ALA A 150 -5.64 -3.57 4.77
CA ALA A 150 -5.85 -5.00 4.59
C ALA A 150 -4.85 -5.81 5.43
N GLU A 151 -5.30 -6.93 5.97
CA GLU A 151 -4.52 -7.82 6.83
C GLU A 151 -4.35 -9.20 6.17
N PRO A 152 -3.23 -9.90 6.41
CA PRO A 152 -3.02 -11.23 5.88
C PRO A 152 -4.06 -12.21 6.43
N LEU A 153 -4.62 -13.02 5.53
CA LEU A 153 -5.56 -14.08 5.85
C LEU A 153 -4.83 -15.42 5.98
N VAL A 154 -5.45 -16.34 6.71
CA VAL A 154 -4.95 -17.70 6.83
C VAL A 154 -5.40 -18.52 5.62
N GLY A 155 -4.43 -19.03 4.85
CA GLY A 155 -4.68 -19.91 3.70
C GLY A 155 -4.52 -19.20 2.35
N PRO A 156 -4.63 -19.95 1.24
CA PRO A 156 -4.54 -19.39 -0.10
C PRO A 156 -5.73 -18.49 -0.40
N CYS A 157 -5.57 -17.58 -1.36
CA CYS A 157 -6.72 -16.86 -1.89
C CYS A 157 -7.73 -17.84 -2.52
N PRO A 158 -9.05 -17.65 -2.30
CA PRO A 158 -10.05 -18.46 -2.97
C PRO A 158 -10.03 -18.19 -4.48
N GLU A 159 -10.34 -19.23 -5.27
CA GLU A 159 -10.48 -19.09 -6.71
C GLU A 159 -11.67 -18.15 -7.05
N PRO A 160 -11.50 -17.24 -8.04
CA PRO A 160 -12.53 -16.29 -8.45
C PRO A 160 -13.71 -16.92 -9.20
#